data_AF-V7FKQ0-F1
#
_entry.id   AF-V7FKQ0-F1
#
_cell.length_a   1.000
_cell.length_b   1.000
_cell.length_c   1.000
_cell.angle_alpha   90.00
_cell.angle_beta   90.00
_cell.angle_gamma   90.00
#
_symmetry.space_group_name_H-M   'P 1'
#
loop_
_entity.id
_entity.type
_entity.pdbx_description
1 polymer ?
#
loop_
_entity_poly.entity_id
_entity_poly.type
_entity_poly.pdbx_seq_one_letter_code
_entity_poly.pdbx_strand_id
1 'polypeptide(L)'
;MSLTAGRDYKTRVMPETAVEQARQAMKNVEGALEAVGSSLADVVRRRIFIPRQEDVPEVMAYMGEKFRDISPASCVSCGPLGGPEYLFEIELTAYRGAGSLPAKNLVVSLKRQVRRDRTFSTYSVRIA
;
A
#
# COMPACT_ATOMS: atom_id res chain seq x y z
N MET A 1 11.91 -2.91 -1.95
CA MET A 1 11.68 -3.73 -3.17
C MET A 1 11.53 -2.77 -4.35
N SER A 2 11.88 -3.18 -5.57
CA SER A 2 11.59 -2.37 -6.76
C SER A 2 10.09 -2.15 -6.95
N LEU A 3 9.72 -1.14 -7.76
CA LEU A 3 8.33 -0.95 -8.20
C LEU A 3 7.83 -2.22 -8.86
N THR A 4 6.67 -2.69 -8.40
CA THR A 4 6.02 -3.91 -8.87
C THR A 4 4.72 -3.54 -9.56
N ALA A 5 4.66 -3.77 -10.86
CA ALA A 5 3.47 -3.63 -11.68
C ALA A 5 2.66 -4.94 -11.73
N GLY A 6 1.45 -4.84 -12.28
CA GLY A 6 0.52 -5.98 -12.42
C GLY A 6 0.87 -7.02 -13.48
N ARG A 7 2.10 -7.05 -14.00
CA ARG A 7 2.48 -8.02 -15.04
C ARG A 7 2.73 -9.38 -14.41
N ASP A 8 2.08 -10.42 -14.90
CA ASP A 8 2.35 -11.79 -14.46
C ASP A 8 3.74 -12.22 -14.97
N TYR A 9 4.61 -12.69 -14.07
CA TYR A 9 6.00 -13.01 -14.43
C TYR A 9 6.15 -14.34 -15.17
N LYS A 10 5.15 -15.23 -15.12
CA LYS A 10 5.16 -16.52 -15.83
C LYS A 10 4.61 -16.36 -17.25
N THR A 11 3.46 -15.71 -17.38
CA THR A 11 2.73 -15.57 -18.65
C THR A 11 3.03 -14.28 -19.39
N ARG A 12 3.63 -13.29 -18.70
CA ARG A 12 3.93 -11.94 -19.22
C ARG A 12 2.70 -11.10 -19.56
N VAL A 13 1.50 -11.60 -19.25
CA VAL A 13 0.21 -10.93 -19.45
C VAL A 13 0.05 -9.79 -18.43
N MET A 14 -0.48 -8.66 -18.90
CA MET A 14 -0.88 -7.52 -18.07
C MET A 14 -2.43 -7.47 -18.05
N PRO A 15 -3.07 -7.49 -16.87
CA PRO A 15 -4.51 -7.27 -16.76
C PRO A 15 -4.94 -5.90 -17.28
N GLU A 16 -6.18 -5.82 -17.76
CA GLU A 16 -6.73 -4.62 -18.42
C GLU A 16 -7.30 -3.58 -17.44
N THR A 17 -7.52 -3.95 -16.18
CA THR A 17 -8.06 -3.04 -15.15
C THR A 17 -7.05 -2.78 -14.04
N ALA A 18 -7.12 -1.60 -13.43
CA ALA A 18 -6.21 -1.21 -12.34
C ALA A 18 -6.30 -2.15 -11.13
N VAL A 19 -7.51 -2.58 -10.76
CA VAL A 19 -7.70 -3.52 -9.65
C VAL A 19 -7.10 -4.90 -9.95
N GLU A 20 -7.23 -5.41 -11.17
CA GLU A 20 -6.64 -6.71 -11.53
C GLU A 20 -5.12 -6.61 -11.65
N GLN A 21 -4.59 -5.48 -12.13
CA GLN A 21 -3.15 -5.20 -12.04
C GLN A 21 -2.68 -5.15 -10.58
N ALA A 22 -3.44 -4.52 -9.68
CA ALA A 22 -3.12 -4.50 -8.25
C ALA A 22 -3.15 -5.91 -7.63
N ARG A 23 -4.12 -6.76 -8.00
CA ARG A 23 -4.17 -8.16 -7.56
C ARG A 23 -2.95 -8.93 -8.01
N GLN A 24 -2.59 -8.81 -9.28
CA GLN A 24 -1.43 -9.51 -9.83
C GLN A 24 -0.11 -9.00 -9.25
N ALA A 25 0.03 -7.68 -9.07
CA ALA A 25 1.19 -7.08 -8.42
C ALA A 25 1.37 -7.60 -6.98
N MET A 26 0.26 -7.73 -6.24
CA MET A 26 0.29 -8.29 -4.88
C MET A 26 0.70 -9.78 -4.85
N LYS A 27 0.29 -10.60 -5.83
CA LYS A 27 0.78 -11.98 -5.94
C LYS A 27 2.29 -12.02 -6.15
N ASN A 28 2.82 -11.14 -7.01
CA ASN A 28 4.26 -11.04 -7.25
C ASN A 28 5.02 -10.60 -5.98
N VAL A 29 4.45 -9.64 -5.24
CA VAL A 29 4.97 -9.19 -3.94
C VAL A 29 4.99 -10.30 -2.91
N GLU A 30 3.87 -11.01 -2.72
CA GLU A 30 3.73 -12.09 -1.75
C GLU A 30 4.77 -13.19 -2.05
N GLY A 31 4.86 -13.63 -3.32
CA GLY A 31 5.85 -14.63 -3.71
C GLY A 31 7.31 -14.17 -3.50
N ALA A 32 7.62 -12.89 -3.70
CA ALA A 32 8.97 -12.38 -3.46
C ALA A 32 9.32 -12.30 -1.97
N LEU A 33 8.36 -11.94 -1.11
CA LEU A 33 8.54 -11.93 0.35
C LEU A 33 8.70 -13.36 0.88
N GLU A 34 7.87 -14.29 0.41
CA GLU A 34 7.94 -15.71 0.77
C GLU A 34 9.31 -16.32 0.41
N ALA A 35 9.84 -15.99 -0.76
CA ALA A 35 11.15 -16.48 -1.22
C ALA A 35 12.33 -16.10 -0.30
N VAL A 36 12.15 -15.09 0.57
CA VAL A 36 13.17 -14.66 1.55
C VAL A 36 12.77 -14.92 3.01
N GLY A 37 11.72 -15.73 3.23
CA GLY A 37 11.21 -16.07 4.55
C GLY A 37 10.56 -14.90 5.28
N SER A 38 9.90 -14.00 4.54
CA SER A 38 9.15 -12.85 5.05
C SER A 38 7.68 -12.95 4.61
N SER A 39 6.84 -12.02 5.05
CA SER A 39 5.42 -11.98 4.69
C SER A 39 4.90 -10.55 4.60
N LEU A 40 3.65 -10.35 4.17
CA LEU A 40 3.02 -9.03 4.19
C LEU A 40 2.98 -8.40 5.59
N ALA A 41 2.91 -9.22 6.65
CA ALA A 41 2.91 -8.73 8.02
C ALA A 41 4.23 -8.02 8.39
N ASP A 42 5.31 -8.28 7.66
CA ASP A 42 6.60 -7.62 7.83
C ASP A 42 6.72 -6.28 7.09
N VAL A 43 5.72 -5.92 6.29
CA VAL A 43 5.72 -4.66 5.54
C VAL A 43 5.50 -3.50 6.49
N VAL A 44 6.46 -2.58 6.53
CA VAL A 44 6.43 -1.39 7.40
C VAL A 44 6.05 -0.12 6.63
N ARG A 45 6.27 -0.10 5.31
CA ARG A 45 5.90 1.01 4.43
C ARG A 45 5.52 0.51 3.04
N ARG A 46 4.52 1.17 2.45
CA ARG A 46 4.13 1.02 1.04
C ARG A 46 3.91 2.38 0.36
N ARG A 47 4.19 2.43 -0.93
CA ARG A 47 3.86 3.54 -1.82
C ARG A 47 3.12 2.98 -3.02
N ILE A 48 1.95 3.54 -3.29
CA ILE A 48 1.07 3.11 -4.36
C ILE A 48 0.96 4.24 -5.37
N PHE A 49 1.08 3.88 -6.65
CA PHE A 49 0.97 4.80 -7.77
C PHE A 49 -0.18 4.33 -8.66
N ILE A 50 -1.16 5.20 -8.86
CA ILE A 50 -2.36 4.94 -9.68
C ILE A 50 -2.50 6.15 -10.62
N PRO A 51 -2.29 6.01 -11.94
CA PRO A 51 -2.26 7.15 -12.84
C PRO A 51 -3.63 7.83 -13.01
N ARG A 52 -4.71 7.06 -12.85
CA ARG A 52 -6.10 7.49 -13.04
C ARG A 52 -6.81 7.63 -11.69
N GLN A 53 -7.37 8.81 -11.42
CA GLN A 53 -8.01 9.07 -10.12
C GLN A 53 -9.28 8.25 -9.92
N GLU A 54 -9.99 7.93 -11.01
CA GLU A 54 -11.20 7.12 -11.03
C GLU A 54 -10.99 5.68 -10.55
N ASP A 55 -9.78 5.14 -10.69
CA ASP A 55 -9.45 3.78 -10.23
C ASP A 55 -9.13 3.73 -8.72
N VAL A 56 -8.84 4.88 -8.10
CA VAL A 56 -8.35 4.95 -6.71
C VAL A 56 -9.32 4.29 -5.73
N PRO A 57 -10.64 4.55 -5.75
CA PRO A 57 -11.56 3.95 -4.78
C PRO A 57 -11.54 2.41 -4.82
N GLU A 58 -11.56 1.81 -6.02
CA GLU A 58 -11.60 0.36 -6.19
C GLU A 58 -10.28 -0.30 -5.76
N VAL A 59 -9.15 0.25 -6.22
CA VAL A 59 -7.82 -0.26 -5.86
C VAL A 59 -7.59 -0.12 -4.35
N MET A 60 -7.99 1.00 -3.75
CA MET A 60 -7.77 1.25 -2.33
C MET A 60 -8.70 0.42 -1.43
N ALA A 61 -9.90 0.05 -1.90
CA ALA A 61 -10.75 -0.92 -1.21
C ALA A 61 -10.05 -2.29 -1.13
N TYR A 62 -9.56 -2.81 -2.26
CA TYR A 62 -8.81 -4.07 -2.30
C TYR A 62 -7.55 -4.02 -1.42
N MET A 63 -6.80 -2.93 -1.49
CA MET A 63 -5.60 -2.73 -0.68
C MET A 63 -5.89 -2.63 0.81
N GLY A 64 -7.01 -2.03 1.20
CA GLY A 64 -7.48 -1.95 2.58
C GLY A 64 -7.80 -3.33 3.16
N GLU A 65 -8.38 -4.22 2.35
CA GLU A 65 -8.58 -5.61 2.73
C GLU A 65 -7.27 -6.37 2.89
N LYS A 66 -6.36 -6.24 1.90
CA LYS A 66 -5.07 -6.95 1.89
C LYS A 66 -4.14 -6.56 3.04
N PHE A 67 -4.15 -5.30 3.45
CA PHE A 67 -3.29 -4.79 4.54
C PHE A 67 -4.03 -4.59 5.87
N ARG A 68 -5.24 -5.17 6.01
CA ARG A 68 -6.01 -5.13 7.25
C ARG A 68 -5.16 -5.67 8.41
N ASP A 69 -5.19 -4.97 9.54
CA ASP A 69 -4.43 -5.28 10.76
C ASP A 69 -2.90 -5.27 10.63
N ILE A 70 -2.34 -5.02 9.45
CA ILE A 70 -0.90 -4.76 9.25
C ILE A 70 -0.63 -3.26 9.38
N SER A 71 -1.47 -2.44 8.74
CA SER A 71 -1.44 -0.97 8.79
C SER A 71 -0.03 -0.35 8.59
N PRO A 72 0.66 -0.69 7.48
CA PRO A 72 1.96 -0.08 7.18
C PRO A 72 1.80 1.42 6.89
N ALA A 73 2.88 2.19 7.04
CA ALA A 73 2.92 3.57 6.57
C ALA A 73 2.62 3.61 5.06
N SER A 74 1.62 4.38 4.65
CA SER A 74 1.09 4.34 3.29
C SER A 74 1.14 5.70 2.63
N CYS A 75 1.54 5.73 1.36
CA CYS A 75 1.40 6.88 0.46
C CYS A 75 0.69 6.42 -0.81
N VAL A 76 -0.22 7.25 -1.32
CA VAL A 76 -0.89 7.04 -2.61
C VAL A 76 -0.68 8.30 -3.44
N SER A 77 -0.23 8.16 -4.67
CA SER A 77 -0.06 9.27 -5.59
C SER A 77 -0.68 8.97 -6.95
N CYS A 78 -1.15 10.02 -7.60
CA CYS A 78 -1.63 9.99 -8.96
C CYS A 78 -0.64 10.75 -9.86
N GLY A 79 -0.10 10.06 -10.86
CA GLY A 79 0.87 10.60 -11.80
C GLY A 79 1.19 9.58 -12.90
N PRO A 80 1.81 10.02 -14.01
CA PRO A 80 2.14 9.12 -15.11
C PRO A 80 3.11 8.01 -14.67
N LEU A 81 2.94 6.82 -15.22
CA LEU A 81 3.79 5.64 -14.98
C LEU A 81 4.71 5.37 -16.18
N GLY A 82 5.51 4.30 -16.09
CA GLY A 82 6.52 3.94 -17.10
C GLY A 82 6.01 3.59 -18.50
N GLY A 83 4.69 3.54 -18.72
CA GLY A 83 4.04 3.30 -20.00
C GLY A 83 2.52 3.41 -19.92
N PRO A 84 1.81 3.50 -21.05
CA PRO A 84 0.36 3.66 -21.09
C PRO A 84 -0.42 2.43 -20.61
N GLU A 85 0.19 1.23 -20.62
CA GLU A 85 -0.45 0.00 -20.14
C GLU A 85 -0.42 -0.16 -18.62
N TYR A 86 0.38 0.65 -17.91
CA TYR A 86 0.51 0.58 -16.47
C TYR A 86 -0.61 1.37 -15.81
N LEU A 87 -1.48 0.67 -15.09
CA LEU A 87 -2.61 1.24 -14.36
C LEU A 87 -2.41 1.17 -12.84
N PHE A 88 -1.35 0.49 -12.39
CA PHE A 88 -1.01 0.33 -10.99
C PHE A 88 0.46 -0.04 -10.80
N GLU A 89 1.13 0.60 -9.85
CA GLU A 89 2.42 0.16 -9.32
C GLU A 89 2.47 0.26 -7.79
N ILE A 90 3.22 -0.64 -7.17
CA ILE A 90 3.50 -0.60 -5.73
C ILE A 90 4.99 -0.76 -5.44
N GLU A 91 5.49 0.04 -4.51
CA GLU A 91 6.79 -0.12 -3.86
C GLU A 91 6.55 -0.42 -2.39
N LEU A 92 7.34 -1.32 -1.81
CA LEU A 92 7.27 -1.64 -0.38
C LEU A 92 8.64 -1.81 0.26
N THR A 93 8.65 -1.53 1.56
CA THR A 93 9.74 -1.80 2.49
C THR A 93 9.23 -2.75 3.56
N ALA A 94 9.92 -3.87 3.74
CA ALA A 94 9.63 -4.86 4.77
C ALA A 94 10.88 -5.06 5.65
N TYR A 95 10.64 -5.32 6.94
CA TYR A 95 11.67 -5.75 7.88
C TYR A 95 11.28 -7.12 8.41
N ARG A 96 12.04 -8.15 8.04
CA ARG A 96 11.70 -9.56 8.35
C ARG A 96 11.53 -9.75 9.87
N GLY A 97 10.37 -10.28 10.27
CA GLY A 97 9.99 -10.47 11.66
C GLY A 97 9.24 -9.29 12.29
N ALA A 98 9.09 -8.15 11.61
CA ALA A 98 8.35 -7.00 12.13
C ALA A 98 6.89 -7.34 12.44
N GLY A 99 6.27 -8.26 11.68
CA GLY A 99 4.89 -8.67 11.92
C GLY A 99 4.67 -9.41 13.25
N SER A 100 5.74 -9.92 13.86
CA SER A 100 5.71 -10.63 15.14
C SER A 100 5.95 -9.73 16.36
N LEU A 101 6.39 -8.48 16.13
CA LEU A 101 6.68 -7.56 17.22
C LEU A 101 5.38 -7.04 17.83
N PRO A 102 5.33 -6.82 19.15
CA PRO A 102 4.20 -6.15 19.78
C PRO A 102 3.98 -4.79 19.13
N ALA A 103 2.76 -4.52 18.65
CA ALA A 103 2.41 -3.24 18.07
C ALA A 103 1.25 -2.59 18.82
N LYS A 104 1.27 -1.26 18.92
CA LYS A 104 0.18 -0.47 19.49
C LYS A 104 -0.38 0.47 18.43
N ASN A 105 -1.70 0.41 18.25
CA ASN A 105 -2.44 1.39 17.48
C ASN A 105 -2.79 2.56 18.40
N LEU A 106 -2.26 3.72 18.08
CA LEU A 106 -2.52 4.96 18.79
C LEU A 106 -3.42 5.84 17.93
N VAL A 107 -4.44 6.41 18.56
CA VAL A 107 -5.26 7.47 17.96
C VAL A 107 -4.75 8.79 18.50
N VAL A 108 -4.15 9.59 17.63
CA VAL A 108 -3.54 10.88 17.98
C VAL A 108 -4.43 12.00 17.47
N SER A 109 -4.89 12.87 18.38
CA SER A 109 -5.67 14.07 18.03
C SER A 109 -4.81 15.32 18.17
N LEU A 110 -4.53 15.98 17.05
CA LEU A 110 -3.78 17.24 17.04
C LEU A 110 -4.75 18.42 17.22
N LYS A 111 -4.48 19.27 18.21
CA LYS A 111 -5.22 20.53 18.42
C LYS A 111 -4.71 21.58 17.44
N ARG A 112 -5.57 22.06 16.54
CA ARG A 112 -5.25 23.22 15.72
C ARG A 112 -5.82 24.47 16.40
N GLN A 113 -4.96 25.38 16.85
CA GLN A 113 -5.40 26.65 17.41
C GLN A 113 -5.53 27.68 16.29
N VAL A 114 -6.68 27.70 15.62
CA VAL A 114 -7.06 28.80 14.72
C VAL A 114 -7.86 29.81 15.54
N ARG A 115 -7.55 31.11 15.41
CA ARG A 115 -8.18 32.19 16.17
C ARG A 115 -9.71 32.17 15.98
N ARG A 116 -10.44 31.54 16.91
CA ARG A 116 -11.91 31.47 17.12
C ARG A 116 -12.63 30.14 16.89
N ASP A 117 -12.00 29.08 16.39
CA ASP A 117 -12.66 27.75 16.29
C ASP A 117 -11.70 26.61 16.65
N ARG A 118 -12.15 25.66 17.48
CA ARG A 118 -11.39 24.48 17.92
C ARG A 118 -11.76 23.30 17.04
N THR A 119 -11.02 23.10 15.97
CA THR A 119 -11.08 21.88 15.15
C THR A 119 -9.99 20.89 15.56
N PHE A 120 -10.35 19.60 15.58
CA PHE A 120 -9.42 18.49 15.85
C PHE A 120 -9.21 17.69 14.57
N SER A 121 -7.97 17.34 14.27
CA SER A 121 -7.65 16.33 13.25
C SER A 121 -7.15 15.07 13.95
N THR A 122 -7.80 13.95 13.69
CA THR A 122 -7.48 12.65 14.29
C THR A 122 -6.73 11.78 13.29
N TYR A 123 -5.60 11.23 13.73
CA TYR A 123 -4.73 10.36 12.95
C TYR A 123 -4.57 9.02 13.65
N SER A 124 -4.59 7.93 12.89
CA SER A 124 -4.23 6.60 13.40
C SER A 124 -2.76 6.35 13.12
N VAL A 125 -1.98 6.05 14.16
CA VAL A 125 -0.55 5.77 14.07
C VAL A 125 -0.30 4.41 14.70
N ARG A 126 0.32 3.50 13.96
CA ARG A 126 0.82 2.24 14.51
C ARG A 126 2.30 2.37 14.83
N ILE A 127 2.68 2.04 16.06
CA ILE A 127 4.07 1.96 16.50
C ILE A 127 4.38 0.53 16.98
N ALA A 128 5.59 0.06 16.68
CA ALA A 128 6.17 -1.18 17.17
C ALA A 128 7.29 -0.86 18.15
#